data_AF-A0A9P7UQN2-F1
#
_entry.id   AF-A0A9P7UQN2-F1
#
_cell.length_a   1.000
_cell.length_b   1.000
_cell.length_c   1.000
_cell.angle_alpha   90.00
_cell.angle_beta   90.00
_cell.angle_gamma   90.00
#
_symmetry.space_group_name_H-M   'P 1'
#
loop_
_entity.id
_entity.type
_entity.pdbx_description
1 polymer ?
#
loop_
_entity_poly.entity_id
_entity_poly.type
_entity_poly.pdbx_seq_one_letter_code
_entity_poly.pdbx_strand_id
1 'polypeptide(L)'
;MPLIPRDVQEFLNGYPDGTDDRTLTANLEFYMNERRCRPDYLRIDELHDQWWENYDVLEYNHGFIQWLFPIREHGMNFQSQPLQLHEIESMKANPAVVNRIKKSYALMLDFYGMKLVSEETGCISRSTTFKARYENLVRSSHNNLRISRILKCLSEFGLEHFNAGFLLHVLNEQSEHRMLDAGAIRNSMDRWWANCIRDDAERNWIAEVTRKVRAGGQFVFTREMYEQALERRQSEGKFSWSNIKS
;
A
#
# COMPACT_ATOMS: atom_id res chain seq x y z
N MET A 1 8.34 21.84 3.41
CA MET A 1 8.17 20.38 3.26
C MET A 1 9.53 19.77 2.98
N PRO A 2 9.89 18.60 3.55
CA PRO A 2 11.07 17.87 3.10
C PRO A 2 10.96 17.59 1.59
N LEU A 3 12.11 17.54 0.91
CA LEU A 3 12.17 17.24 -0.52
C LEU A 3 11.54 15.86 -0.79
N ILE A 4 10.58 15.80 -1.72
CA ILE A 4 9.99 14.55 -2.19
C ILE A 4 11.10 13.73 -2.87
N PRO A 5 11.30 12.45 -2.51
CA PRO A 5 12.27 11.58 -3.17
C PRO A 5 12.05 11.52 -4.69
N ARG A 6 13.14 11.39 -5.46
CA ARG A 6 13.09 11.43 -6.93
C ARG A 6 12.16 10.38 -7.53
N ASP A 7 12.26 9.14 -7.06
CA ASP A 7 11.43 8.01 -7.51
C ASP A 7 9.93 8.21 -7.21
N VAL A 8 9.63 8.87 -6.09
CA VAL A 8 8.27 9.27 -5.73
C VAL A 8 7.80 10.40 -6.64
N GLN A 9 8.67 11.35 -6.98
CA GLN A 9 8.35 12.41 -7.94
C GLN A 9 8.08 11.85 -9.35
N GLU A 10 8.88 10.88 -9.81
CA GLU A 10 8.66 10.18 -11.08
C GLU A 10 7.31 9.45 -11.08
N PHE A 11 7.00 8.76 -9.97
CA PHE A 11 5.68 8.18 -9.74
C PHE A 11 4.58 9.25 -9.85
N LEU A 12 4.65 10.34 -9.09
CA LEU A 12 3.63 11.41 -9.08
C LEU A 12 3.43 12.03 -10.46
N ASN A 13 4.50 12.20 -11.23
CA ASN A 13 4.47 12.71 -12.61
C ASN A 13 3.91 11.72 -13.63
N GLY A 14 3.57 10.49 -13.20
CA GLY A 14 3.01 9.46 -14.08
C GLY A 14 4.04 8.85 -15.03
N TYR A 15 5.32 8.83 -14.62
CA TYR A 15 6.44 8.29 -15.40
C TYR A 15 6.46 8.83 -16.85
N PRO A 16 6.75 10.13 -17.04
CA PRO A 16 6.63 10.80 -18.34
C PRO A 16 7.55 10.21 -19.42
N ASP A 17 8.67 9.60 -19.02
CA ASP A 17 9.63 8.95 -19.93
C ASP A 17 9.31 7.47 -20.17
N GLY A 18 8.24 6.94 -19.57
CA GLY A 18 7.89 5.52 -19.69
C GLY A 18 7.27 5.20 -21.05
N THR A 19 7.82 4.22 -21.75
CA THR A 19 7.25 3.68 -22.99
C THR A 19 6.23 2.57 -22.70
N ASP A 20 5.21 2.43 -23.54
CA ASP A 20 4.24 1.33 -23.49
C ASP A 20 4.58 0.30 -24.60
N ASP A 21 5.26 -0.78 -24.23
CA ASP A 21 5.55 -1.88 -25.15
C ASP A 21 4.39 -2.88 -25.13
N ARG A 22 3.56 -2.85 -26.18
CA ARG A 22 2.37 -3.69 -26.30
C ARG A 22 2.64 -5.18 -26.49
N THR A 23 3.91 -5.58 -26.64
CA THR A 23 4.29 -7.00 -26.70
C THR A 23 4.50 -7.61 -25.31
N LEU A 24 4.57 -6.77 -24.26
CA LEU A 24 4.87 -7.15 -22.90
C LEU A 24 3.59 -7.32 -22.06
N THR A 25 3.16 -8.57 -21.86
CA THR A 25 1.88 -8.93 -21.22
C THR A 25 2.01 -9.73 -19.92
N ALA A 26 3.22 -9.85 -19.35
CA ALA A 26 3.48 -10.80 -18.27
C ALA A 26 2.68 -10.53 -17.00
N ASN A 27 2.44 -9.25 -16.63
CA ASN A 27 1.66 -8.92 -15.44
C ASN A 27 0.19 -9.26 -15.69
N LEU A 28 -0.36 -8.85 -16.84
CA LEU A 28 -1.74 -9.16 -17.20
C LEU A 28 -1.98 -10.67 -17.19
N GLU A 29 -1.13 -11.47 -17.83
CA GLU A 29 -1.25 -12.94 -17.85
C GLU A 29 -1.13 -13.56 -16.46
N PHE A 30 -0.28 -13.01 -15.58
CA PHE A 30 -0.17 -13.48 -14.20
C PHE A 30 -1.48 -13.23 -13.43
N TYR A 31 -2.06 -12.04 -13.57
CA TYR A 31 -3.33 -11.70 -12.92
C TYR A 31 -4.56 -12.33 -13.56
N MET A 32 -4.47 -12.73 -14.84
CA MET A 32 -5.44 -13.61 -15.49
C MET A 32 -5.32 -15.06 -15.00
N ASN A 33 -4.33 -15.34 -14.14
CA ASN A 33 -4.02 -16.66 -13.61
C ASN A 33 -3.56 -17.65 -14.70
N GLU A 34 -2.98 -17.15 -15.79
CA GLU A 34 -2.50 -17.94 -16.94
C GLU A 34 -0.99 -18.17 -16.89
N ARG A 35 -0.25 -17.18 -16.38
CA ARG A 35 1.21 -17.23 -16.18
C ARG A 35 1.56 -17.61 -14.75
N ARG A 36 2.65 -18.36 -14.61
CA ARG A 36 3.31 -18.62 -13.32
C ARG A 36 4.38 -17.56 -13.06
N CYS A 37 4.41 -17.00 -11.85
CA CYS A 37 5.46 -16.10 -11.42
C CYS A 37 6.82 -16.81 -11.39
N ARG A 38 7.89 -16.03 -11.38
CA ARG A 38 9.27 -16.52 -11.24
C ARG A 38 9.96 -15.74 -10.11
N PRO A 39 10.77 -16.40 -9.27
CA PRO A 39 11.27 -17.77 -9.39
C PRO A 39 10.37 -18.85 -8.79
N ASP A 40 9.20 -18.52 -8.22
CA ASP A 40 8.41 -19.46 -7.40
C ASP A 40 7.52 -20.43 -8.19
N TYR A 41 7.33 -20.19 -9.49
CA TYR A 41 6.51 -21.03 -10.37
C TYR A 41 5.05 -21.18 -9.94
N LEU A 42 4.48 -20.24 -9.19
CA LEU A 42 3.08 -20.25 -8.77
C LEU A 42 2.22 -19.33 -9.65
N ARG A 43 0.98 -19.74 -9.89
CA ARG A 43 -0.06 -18.82 -10.38
C ARG A 43 -0.58 -17.98 -9.21
N ILE A 44 -1.21 -16.85 -9.49
CA ILE A 44 -1.66 -15.91 -8.45
C ILE A 44 -2.66 -16.55 -7.48
N ASP A 45 -3.59 -17.37 -7.98
CA ASP A 45 -4.58 -18.03 -7.12
C ASP A 45 -3.90 -19.09 -6.22
N GLU A 46 -2.95 -19.87 -6.77
CA GLU A 46 -2.14 -20.83 -5.99
C GLU A 46 -1.30 -20.12 -4.90
N LEU A 47 -0.74 -18.96 -5.23
CA LEU A 47 0.05 -18.15 -4.30
C LEU A 47 -0.83 -17.64 -3.14
N HIS A 48 -1.99 -17.06 -3.45
CA HIS A 48 -2.93 -16.60 -2.42
C HIS A 48 -3.36 -17.74 -1.49
N ASP A 49 -3.66 -18.91 -2.04
CA ASP A 49 -4.10 -20.06 -1.25
C ASP A 49 -2.96 -20.64 -0.39
N GLN A 50 -1.75 -20.78 -0.95
CA GLN A 50 -0.63 -21.44 -0.26
C GLN A 50 0.07 -20.54 0.77
N TRP A 51 0.05 -19.22 0.56
CA TRP A 51 0.85 -18.31 1.37
C TRP A 51 0.04 -17.48 2.36
N TRP A 52 -1.29 -17.61 2.36
CA TRP A 52 -2.12 -17.08 3.45
C TRP A 52 -1.64 -17.62 4.81
N GLU A 53 -1.40 -16.72 5.77
CA GLU A 53 -0.84 -17.03 7.10
C GLU A 53 0.55 -17.73 7.09
N ASN A 54 1.18 -17.94 5.92
CA ASN A 54 2.52 -18.50 5.80
C ASN A 54 3.58 -17.38 5.87
N TYR A 55 3.76 -16.85 7.08
CA TYR A 55 4.59 -15.68 7.29
C TYR A 55 6.08 -15.89 7.00
N ASP A 56 6.59 -17.11 7.18
CA ASP A 56 8.00 -17.40 6.91
C ASP A 56 8.31 -17.25 5.41
N VAL A 57 7.43 -17.78 4.55
CA VAL A 57 7.58 -17.62 3.10
C VAL A 57 7.54 -16.14 2.72
N LEU A 58 6.58 -15.38 3.26
CA LEU A 58 6.44 -13.96 2.93
C LEU A 58 7.59 -13.09 3.47
N GLU A 59 8.23 -13.47 4.57
CA GLU A 59 9.41 -12.77 5.10
C GLU A 59 10.63 -13.04 4.22
N TYR A 60 10.99 -14.31 4.02
CA TYR A 60 12.27 -14.70 3.41
C TYR A 60 12.26 -14.76 1.88
N ASN A 61 11.09 -14.87 1.24
CA ASN A 61 11.01 -14.80 -0.20
C ASN A 61 10.93 -13.35 -0.68
N HIS A 62 11.83 -12.94 -1.58
CA HIS A 62 11.87 -11.58 -2.10
C HIS A 62 11.34 -11.46 -3.55
N GLY A 63 11.18 -12.59 -4.26
CA GLY A 63 10.83 -12.58 -5.68
C GLY A 63 9.38 -12.23 -5.96
N PHE A 64 8.48 -12.56 -5.05
CA PHE A 64 7.03 -12.47 -5.29
C PHE A 64 6.48 -11.04 -5.31
N ILE A 65 7.07 -10.12 -4.53
CA ILE A 65 6.45 -8.82 -4.28
C ILE A 65 6.26 -8.01 -5.56
N GLN A 66 7.16 -8.23 -6.54
CA GLN A 66 7.09 -7.55 -7.83
C GLN A 66 6.01 -8.10 -8.75
N TRP A 67 5.63 -9.37 -8.57
CA TRP A 67 4.50 -10.00 -9.25
C TRP A 67 3.16 -9.65 -8.59
N LEU A 68 3.10 -9.64 -7.26
CA LEU A 68 1.86 -9.29 -6.52
C LEU A 68 1.51 -7.80 -6.55
N PHE A 69 2.52 -6.95 -6.77
CA PHE A 69 2.35 -5.50 -6.83
C PHE A 69 3.27 -4.93 -7.92
N PRO A 70 2.94 -5.17 -9.21
CA PRO A 70 3.72 -4.62 -10.30
C PRO A 70 3.57 -3.09 -10.33
N ILE A 71 4.66 -2.41 -10.64
CA ILE A 71 4.70 -0.97 -10.89
C ILE A 71 5.54 -0.72 -12.13
N ARG A 72 5.50 0.50 -12.67
CA ARG A 72 6.22 0.89 -13.90
C ARG A 72 7.74 1.00 -13.72
N GLU A 73 8.24 0.68 -12.52
CA GLU A 73 9.66 0.67 -12.13
C GLU A 73 10.19 -0.77 -12.03
N HIS A 74 11.44 -0.98 -12.46
CA HIS A 74 12.17 -2.20 -12.16
C HIS A 74 12.37 -2.37 -10.64
N GLY A 75 12.45 -3.62 -10.20
CA GLY A 75 12.89 -3.97 -8.84
C GLY A 75 13.96 -5.05 -8.88
N MET A 76 14.20 -5.70 -7.74
CA MET A 76 15.29 -6.67 -7.53
C MET A 76 15.10 -8.01 -8.25
N ASN A 77 13.85 -8.39 -8.54
CA ASN A 77 13.49 -9.56 -9.33
C ASN A 77 13.51 -9.20 -10.83
N PHE A 78 14.63 -9.48 -11.48
CA PHE A 78 14.82 -9.28 -12.92
C PHE A 78 13.92 -10.14 -13.80
N GLN A 79 13.26 -11.16 -13.22
CA GLN A 79 12.30 -12.00 -13.94
C GLN A 79 10.88 -11.40 -13.95
N SER A 80 10.64 -10.35 -13.17
CA SER A 80 9.39 -9.58 -13.22
C SER A 80 9.51 -8.45 -14.24
N GLN A 81 8.44 -8.25 -14.98
CA GLN A 81 8.32 -7.21 -16.00
C GLN A 81 7.78 -5.92 -15.36
N PRO A 82 8.35 -4.73 -15.62
CA PRO A 82 7.70 -3.47 -15.27
C PRO A 82 6.29 -3.40 -15.87
N LEU A 83 5.35 -2.83 -15.10
CA LEU A 83 3.97 -2.70 -15.50
C LEU A 83 3.83 -1.80 -16.75
N GLN A 84 3.04 -2.23 -17.73
CA GLN A 84 2.77 -1.46 -18.94
C GLN A 84 1.42 -0.72 -18.86
N LEU A 85 1.24 0.35 -19.66
CA LEU A 85 0.01 1.15 -19.63
C LEU A 85 -1.19 0.36 -20.15
N HIS A 86 -1.02 -0.37 -21.25
CA HIS A 86 -2.07 -1.22 -21.79
C HIS A 86 -2.48 -2.36 -20.84
N GLU A 87 -1.52 -2.86 -20.02
CA GLU A 87 -1.81 -3.82 -18.95
C GLU A 87 -2.69 -3.16 -17.88
N ILE A 88 -2.33 -1.96 -17.39
CA ILE A 88 -3.13 -1.22 -16.40
C ILE A 88 -4.57 -1.03 -16.88
N GLU A 89 -4.77 -0.56 -18.11
CA GLU A 89 -6.09 -0.35 -18.69
C GLU A 89 -6.91 -1.65 -18.72
N SER A 90 -6.32 -2.73 -19.22
CA SER A 90 -6.97 -4.04 -19.34
C SER A 90 -7.30 -4.64 -17.97
N MET A 91 -6.38 -4.54 -17.02
CA MET A 91 -6.52 -5.05 -15.67
C MET A 91 -7.59 -4.28 -14.87
N LYS A 92 -7.63 -2.95 -14.99
CA LYS A 92 -8.68 -2.11 -14.35
C LYS A 92 -10.07 -2.41 -14.89
N ALA A 93 -10.18 -2.73 -16.17
CA ALA A 93 -11.44 -3.09 -16.81
C ALA A 93 -11.95 -4.50 -16.44
N ASN A 94 -11.12 -5.32 -15.77
CA ASN A 94 -11.46 -6.70 -15.41
C ASN A 94 -11.70 -6.85 -13.89
N PRO A 95 -12.96 -7.02 -13.44
CA PRO A 95 -13.27 -7.15 -12.01
C PRO A 95 -12.59 -8.33 -11.31
N ALA A 96 -12.34 -9.45 -12.01
CA ALA A 96 -11.67 -10.60 -11.42
C ALA A 96 -10.19 -10.30 -11.14
N VAL A 97 -9.52 -9.54 -12.03
CA VAL A 97 -8.15 -9.07 -11.83
C VAL A 97 -8.09 -8.08 -10.67
N VAL A 98 -8.99 -7.10 -10.63
CA VAL A 98 -9.07 -6.14 -9.51
C VAL A 98 -9.28 -6.87 -8.18
N ASN A 99 -10.13 -7.89 -8.14
CA ASN A 99 -10.33 -8.72 -6.95
C ASN A 99 -9.05 -9.45 -6.52
N ARG A 100 -8.23 -9.94 -7.46
CA ARG A 100 -6.93 -10.54 -7.14
C ARG A 100 -5.93 -9.52 -6.58
N ILE A 101 -5.93 -8.27 -7.06
CA ILE A 101 -5.11 -7.20 -6.46
C ILE A 101 -5.53 -6.97 -5.00
N LYS A 102 -6.84 -6.92 -4.73
CA LYS A 102 -7.39 -6.79 -3.37
C LYS A 102 -6.99 -7.97 -2.47
N LYS A 103 -7.07 -9.20 -2.97
CA LYS A 103 -6.60 -10.39 -2.26
C LYS A 103 -5.10 -10.32 -1.93
N SER A 104 -4.26 -9.90 -2.88
CA SER A 104 -2.83 -9.66 -2.63
C SER A 104 -2.63 -8.64 -1.51
N TYR A 105 -3.40 -7.55 -1.53
CA TYR A 105 -3.33 -6.52 -0.49
C TYR A 105 -3.75 -7.06 0.88
N ALA A 106 -4.85 -7.80 0.96
CA ALA A 106 -5.30 -8.44 2.20
C ALA A 106 -4.26 -9.43 2.75
N LEU A 107 -3.62 -10.22 1.89
CA LEU A 107 -2.54 -11.13 2.25
C LEU A 107 -1.35 -10.38 2.86
N MET A 108 -0.95 -9.24 2.28
CA MET A 108 0.13 -8.43 2.83
C MET A 108 -0.26 -7.71 4.11
N LEU A 109 -1.51 -7.26 4.25
CA LEU A 109 -2.01 -6.72 5.51
C LEU A 109 -1.94 -7.75 6.63
N ASP A 110 -2.40 -8.98 6.39
CA ASP A 110 -2.32 -10.06 7.39
C ASP A 110 -0.87 -10.33 7.80
N PHE A 111 0.04 -10.40 6.82
CA PHE A 111 1.47 -10.49 7.05
C PHE A 111 2.01 -9.30 7.87
N TYR A 112 1.45 -8.10 7.79
CA TYR A 112 1.83 -6.97 8.61
C TYR A 112 1.10 -6.88 9.96
N GLY A 113 0.24 -7.86 10.30
CA GLY A 113 -0.51 -7.85 11.56
C GLY A 113 -1.78 -7.02 11.49
N MET A 114 -2.30 -6.80 10.30
CA MET A 114 -3.43 -5.93 9.99
C MET A 114 -4.51 -6.72 9.26
N LYS A 115 -5.74 -6.21 9.28
CA LYS A 115 -6.88 -6.81 8.57
C LYS A 115 -7.68 -5.73 7.88
N LEU A 116 -7.98 -5.92 6.59
CA LEU A 116 -8.94 -5.08 5.87
C LEU A 116 -10.35 -5.36 6.40
N VAL A 117 -11.01 -4.32 6.90
CA VAL A 117 -12.35 -4.37 7.50
C VAL A 117 -13.41 -3.95 6.50
N SER A 118 -13.12 -2.95 5.65
CA SER A 118 -14.01 -2.51 4.57
C SER A 118 -13.20 -2.29 3.30
N GLU A 119 -13.61 -2.98 2.23
CA GLU A 119 -13.04 -2.77 0.91
C GLU A 119 -13.46 -1.44 0.29
N GLU A 120 -14.58 -0.88 0.72
CA GLU A 120 -15.15 0.36 0.16
C GLU A 120 -14.44 1.60 0.70
N THR A 121 -14.11 1.59 1.99
CA THR A 121 -13.46 2.72 2.67
C THR A 121 -11.94 2.55 2.78
N GLY A 122 -11.45 1.32 2.71
CA GLY A 122 -10.08 0.97 3.05
C GLY A 122 -9.80 0.91 4.56
N CYS A 123 -10.83 0.83 5.40
CA CYS A 123 -10.66 0.71 6.84
C CYS A 123 -9.93 -0.57 7.21
N ILE A 124 -8.92 -0.44 8.08
CA ILE A 124 -8.05 -1.51 8.56
C ILE A 124 -8.21 -1.63 10.08
N SER A 125 -8.02 -2.81 10.62
CA SER A 125 -7.87 -3.06 12.06
C SER A 125 -6.65 -3.92 12.33
N ARG A 126 -6.30 -4.11 13.60
CA ARG A 126 -5.30 -5.11 14.00
C ARG A 126 -5.81 -6.52 13.71
N SER A 127 -4.95 -7.41 13.21
CA SER A 127 -5.23 -8.84 13.20
C SER A 127 -5.09 -9.43 14.61
N THR A 128 -5.46 -10.70 14.79
CA THR A 128 -5.23 -11.41 16.07
C THR A 128 -3.74 -11.62 16.37
N THR A 129 -2.90 -11.63 15.34
CA THR A 129 -1.44 -11.84 15.41
C THR A 129 -0.65 -10.52 15.48
N PHE A 130 -1.32 -9.36 15.58
CA PHE A 130 -0.72 -8.05 15.36
C PHE A 130 0.57 -7.78 16.15
N LYS A 131 0.66 -8.23 17.41
CA LYS A 131 1.83 -7.94 18.26
C LYS A 131 3.12 -8.48 17.64
N ALA A 132 3.16 -9.79 17.34
CA ALA A 132 4.33 -10.42 16.76
C ALA A 132 4.64 -9.87 15.36
N ARG A 133 3.60 -9.57 14.57
CA ARG A 133 3.76 -9.05 13.21
C ARG A 133 4.23 -7.59 13.19
N TYR A 134 3.78 -6.74 14.12
CA TYR A 134 4.28 -5.38 14.29
C TYR A 134 5.73 -5.38 14.77
N GLU A 135 6.10 -6.27 15.69
CA GLU A 135 7.49 -6.45 16.11
C GLU A 135 8.39 -6.83 14.93
N ASN A 136 7.93 -7.75 14.08
CA ASN A 136 8.63 -8.11 12.85
C ASN A 136 8.75 -6.91 11.90
N LEU A 137 7.66 -6.19 11.63
CA LEU A 137 7.67 -5.02 10.74
C LEU A 137 8.63 -3.93 11.23
N VAL A 138 8.72 -3.70 12.54
CA VAL A 138 9.66 -2.76 13.14
C VAL A 138 11.12 -3.20 12.97
N ARG A 139 11.40 -4.50 13.06
CA ARG A 139 12.77 -5.06 12.94
C ARG A 139 13.23 -5.21 11.49
N SER A 140 12.31 -5.55 10.58
CA SER A 140 12.60 -5.90 9.18
C SER A 140 12.36 -4.72 8.24
N SER A 141 13.31 -3.78 8.21
CA SER A 141 13.18 -2.52 7.45
C SER A 141 12.99 -2.67 5.93
N HIS A 142 13.35 -3.81 5.34
CA HIS A 142 13.11 -4.10 3.92
C HIS A 142 11.60 -4.10 3.60
N ASN A 143 10.74 -4.40 4.59
CA ASN A 143 9.29 -4.33 4.44
C ASN A 143 8.81 -2.90 4.16
N ASN A 144 9.57 -1.87 4.54
CA ASN A 144 9.20 -0.50 4.22
C ASN A 144 9.25 -0.21 2.71
N LEU A 145 10.19 -0.83 1.99
CA LEU A 145 10.26 -0.76 0.53
C LEU A 145 9.15 -1.57 -0.13
N ARG A 146 8.81 -2.74 0.44
CA ARG A 146 7.66 -3.53 -0.01
C ARG A 146 6.36 -2.74 0.13
N ILE A 147 6.14 -2.07 1.26
CA ILE A 147 4.98 -1.19 1.49
C ILE A 147 4.94 -0.06 0.46
N SER A 148 6.05 0.64 0.20
CA SER A 148 6.09 1.69 -0.83
C SER A 148 5.65 1.15 -2.20
N ARG A 149 6.11 -0.05 -2.59
CA ARG A 149 5.71 -0.69 -3.84
C ARG A 149 4.23 -1.06 -3.88
N ILE A 150 3.70 -1.59 -2.78
CA ILE A 150 2.27 -1.90 -2.63
C ILE A 150 1.44 -0.63 -2.86
N LEU A 151 1.78 0.47 -2.19
CA LEU A 151 1.01 1.72 -2.28
C LEU A 151 1.08 2.32 -3.69
N LYS A 152 2.27 2.36 -4.32
CA LYS A 152 2.41 2.78 -5.72
C LYS A 152 1.54 1.93 -6.65
N CYS A 153 1.57 0.60 -6.49
CA CYS A 153 0.75 -0.33 -7.27
C CYS A 153 -0.75 -0.02 -7.10
N LEU A 154 -1.24 0.11 -5.87
CA LEU A 154 -2.64 0.43 -5.61
C LEU A 154 -3.07 1.74 -6.30
N SER A 155 -2.19 2.75 -6.35
CA SER A 155 -2.43 3.98 -7.10
C SER A 155 -2.53 3.78 -8.61
N GLU A 156 -1.67 2.97 -9.22
CA GLU A 156 -1.76 2.65 -10.67
C GLU A 156 -3.15 2.08 -11.03
N PHE A 157 -3.74 1.29 -10.12
CA PHE A 157 -5.07 0.69 -10.31
C PHE A 157 -6.25 1.56 -9.84
N GLY A 158 -6.00 2.78 -9.35
CA GLY A 158 -7.06 3.68 -8.86
C GLY A 158 -7.67 3.25 -7.52
N LEU A 159 -6.92 2.51 -6.70
CA LEU A 159 -7.33 1.98 -5.40
C LEU A 159 -6.75 2.80 -4.23
N GLU A 160 -6.54 4.10 -4.42
CA GLU A 160 -5.85 4.98 -3.46
C GLU A 160 -6.56 5.12 -2.10
N HIS A 161 -7.85 4.77 -2.03
CA HIS A 161 -8.58 4.69 -0.76
C HIS A 161 -7.95 3.67 0.20
N PHE A 162 -7.35 2.60 -0.31
CA PHE A 162 -6.55 1.67 0.52
C PHE A 162 -5.26 2.30 1.03
N ASN A 163 -4.61 3.17 0.23
CA ASN A 163 -3.41 3.87 0.66
C ASN A 163 -3.74 4.83 1.80
N ALA A 164 -4.82 5.59 1.66
CA ALA A 164 -5.29 6.48 2.71
C ALA A 164 -5.67 5.71 3.99
N GLY A 165 -6.39 4.60 3.84
CA GLY A 165 -6.72 3.68 4.95
C GLY A 165 -5.50 3.16 5.70
N PHE A 166 -4.47 2.72 4.97
CA PHE A 166 -3.20 2.25 5.54
C PHE A 166 -2.44 3.35 6.28
N LEU A 167 -2.28 4.52 5.65
CA LEU A 167 -1.54 5.65 6.24
C LEU A 167 -2.18 6.13 7.54
N LEU A 168 -3.50 6.27 7.55
CA LEU A 168 -4.21 6.74 8.74
C LEU A 168 -4.28 5.66 9.84
N HIS A 169 -4.34 4.38 9.49
CA HIS A 169 -4.20 3.29 10.46
C HIS A 169 -2.83 3.32 11.14
N VAL A 170 -1.73 3.41 10.35
CA VAL A 170 -0.38 3.54 10.91
C VAL A 170 -0.25 4.80 11.77
N LEU A 171 -0.86 5.92 11.37
CA LEU A 171 -0.86 7.14 12.16
C LEU A 171 -1.57 6.97 13.50
N ASN A 172 -2.72 6.30 13.50
CA ASN A 172 -3.48 5.99 14.72
C ASN A 172 -2.66 5.10 15.67
N GLU A 173 -2.05 4.04 15.14
CA GLU A 173 -1.17 3.14 15.90
C GLU A 173 -0.02 3.91 16.57
N GLN A 174 0.61 4.85 15.85
CA GLN A 174 1.69 5.68 16.36
C GLN A 174 1.22 6.70 17.40
N SER A 175 0.04 7.28 17.20
CA SER A 175 -0.46 8.38 18.00
C SER A 175 -1.09 7.90 19.31
N GLU A 176 -2.10 7.04 19.22
CA GLU A 176 -2.91 6.58 20.36
C GLU A 176 -2.25 5.44 21.13
N HIS A 177 -1.59 4.52 20.41
CA HIS A 177 -1.11 3.27 21.00
C HIS A 177 0.41 3.17 21.15
N ARG A 178 1.16 4.12 20.58
CA ARG A 178 2.64 4.11 20.53
C ARG A 178 3.21 2.85 19.86
N MET A 179 2.44 2.26 18.95
CA MET A 179 2.83 1.13 18.10
C MET A 179 3.34 1.63 16.76
N LEU A 180 4.23 0.89 16.10
CA LEU A 180 4.82 1.26 14.80
C LEU A 180 5.46 2.67 14.79
N ASP A 181 5.84 3.21 15.96
CA ASP A 181 6.43 4.56 16.13
C ASP A 181 7.96 4.56 16.00
N ALA A 182 8.53 3.48 15.46
CA ALA A 182 9.95 3.39 15.18
C ALA A 182 10.38 4.45 14.15
N GLY A 183 11.55 5.04 14.35
CA GLY A 183 12.07 6.12 13.50
C GLY A 183 12.12 5.75 12.01
N ALA A 184 12.45 4.50 11.68
CA ALA A 184 12.45 4.00 10.30
C ALA A 184 11.04 4.01 9.68
N ILE A 185 10.02 3.57 10.41
CA ILE A 185 8.63 3.56 9.94
C ILE A 185 8.12 5.00 9.78
N ARG A 186 8.35 5.87 10.77
CA ARG A 186 7.99 7.29 10.63
C ARG A 186 8.65 7.93 9.42
N ASN A 187 9.94 7.68 9.20
CA ASN A 187 10.66 8.23 8.05
C ASN A 187 10.09 7.71 6.72
N SER A 188 9.79 6.41 6.64
CA SER A 188 9.17 5.80 5.46
C SER A 188 7.77 6.35 5.21
N MET A 189 6.95 6.46 6.25
CA MET A 189 5.61 7.02 6.17
C MET A 189 5.63 8.47 5.67
N ASP A 190 6.38 9.34 6.37
CA ASP A 190 6.32 10.78 6.18
C ASP A 190 6.99 11.23 4.86
N ARG A 191 7.98 10.47 4.36
CA ARG A 191 8.73 10.82 3.13
C ARG A 191 8.31 10.05 1.89
N TRP A 192 7.83 8.81 2.03
CA TRP A 192 7.58 7.91 0.90
C TRP A 192 6.12 7.51 0.80
N TRP A 193 5.58 6.86 1.83
CA TRP A 193 4.24 6.26 1.77
C TRP A 193 3.14 7.31 1.60
N ALA A 194 3.21 8.43 2.33
CA ALA A 194 2.24 9.53 2.22
C ALA A 194 2.21 10.18 0.82
N ASN A 195 3.30 10.01 0.06
CA ASN A 195 3.42 10.52 -1.30
C ASN A 195 3.03 9.49 -2.39
N CYS A 196 2.58 8.30 -2.00
CA CYS A 196 2.04 7.29 -2.90
C CYS A 196 0.53 7.48 -3.12
N ILE A 197 0.04 8.72 -3.20
CA ILE A 197 -1.35 9.08 -3.53
C ILE A 197 -1.27 10.21 -4.57
N ARG A 198 -1.94 10.08 -5.70
CA ARG A 198 -1.86 11.06 -6.79
C ARG A 198 -2.72 12.28 -6.52
N ASP A 199 -3.83 12.14 -5.81
CA ASP A 199 -4.66 13.28 -5.41
C ASP A 199 -3.92 14.22 -4.45
N ASP A 200 -3.66 15.45 -4.90
CA ASP A 200 -2.92 16.47 -4.15
C ASP A 200 -3.67 16.90 -2.88
N ALA A 201 -4.99 16.96 -2.92
CA ALA A 201 -5.79 17.42 -1.78
C ALA A 201 -5.78 16.37 -0.66
N GLU A 202 -5.93 15.09 -1.00
CA GLU A 202 -5.83 13.98 -0.05
C GLU A 202 -4.42 13.88 0.54
N ARG A 203 -3.36 13.95 -0.29
CA ARG A 203 -1.98 13.98 0.21
C ARG A 203 -1.75 15.11 1.20
N ASN A 204 -2.15 16.33 0.85
CA ASN A 204 -1.95 17.50 1.70
C ASN A 204 -2.70 17.37 3.02
N TRP A 205 -3.92 16.81 2.99
CA TRP A 205 -4.69 16.58 4.20
C TRP A 205 -4.03 15.54 5.12
N ILE A 206 -3.59 14.39 4.57
CA ILE A 206 -2.90 13.34 5.35
C ILE A 206 -1.59 13.88 5.93
N ALA A 207 -0.82 14.65 5.15
CA ALA A 207 0.42 15.26 5.59
C ALA A 207 0.18 16.23 6.77
N GLU A 208 -0.90 17.00 6.73
CA GLU A 208 -1.25 17.94 7.79
C GLU A 208 -1.71 17.24 9.08
N VAL A 209 -2.52 16.17 8.99
CA VAL A 209 -2.88 15.37 10.17
C VAL A 209 -1.63 14.71 10.76
N THR A 210 -0.75 14.18 9.90
CA THR A 210 0.53 13.60 10.32
C THR A 210 1.38 14.65 11.06
N ARG A 211 1.49 15.87 10.52
CA ARG A 211 2.23 16.97 11.15
C ARG A 211 1.68 17.32 12.53
N LYS A 212 0.35 17.33 12.72
CA LYS A 212 -0.27 17.56 14.03
C LYS A 212 0.14 16.49 15.05
N VAL A 213 0.16 15.22 14.66
CA VAL A 213 0.64 14.11 15.52
C VAL A 213 2.13 14.24 15.84
N ARG A 214 2.95 14.59 14.84
CA ARG A 214 4.42 14.73 15.01
C ARG A 214 4.83 15.95 15.82
N ALA A 215 3.99 16.98 15.93
CA ALA A 215 4.30 18.22 16.63
C ALA A 215 4.50 18.04 18.15
N GLY A 216 4.26 16.85 18.70
CA GLY A 216 4.53 16.52 20.11
C GLY A 216 3.62 17.22 21.11
N GLY A 217 2.54 17.85 20.65
CA GLY A 217 1.51 18.47 21.49
C GLY A 217 0.51 17.45 22.05
N GLN A 218 -0.61 17.93 22.59
CA GLN A 218 -1.69 17.11 23.15
C GLN A 218 -2.56 16.38 22.11
N PHE A 219 -2.31 16.58 20.81
CA PHE A 219 -3.13 15.98 19.77
C PHE A 219 -2.89 14.47 19.66
N VAL A 220 -3.93 13.69 19.91
CA VAL A 220 -3.95 12.23 19.72
C VAL A 220 -4.91 11.91 18.59
N PHE A 221 -4.40 11.28 17.53
CA PHE A 221 -5.21 10.79 16.41
C PHE A 221 -5.80 9.42 16.78
N THR A 222 -7.03 9.43 17.29
CA THR A 222 -7.69 8.25 17.85
C THR A 222 -8.29 7.34 16.78
N ARG A 223 -8.66 6.12 17.20
CA ARG A 223 -9.34 5.15 16.35
C ARG A 223 -10.64 5.72 15.76
N GLU A 224 -11.40 6.43 16.59
CA GLU A 224 -12.63 7.09 16.18
C GLU A 224 -12.38 8.16 15.11
N MET A 225 -11.33 8.99 15.26
CA MET A 225 -10.96 9.98 14.25
C MET A 225 -10.55 9.33 12.92
N TYR A 226 -9.85 8.19 12.99
CA TYR A 226 -9.48 7.40 11.83
C TYR A 226 -10.71 6.90 11.06
N GLU A 227 -11.64 6.24 11.75
CA GLU A 227 -12.85 5.68 11.13
C GLU A 227 -13.75 6.78 10.55
N GLN A 228 -13.99 7.85 11.31
CA GLN A 228 -14.78 9.00 10.84
C GLN A 228 -14.16 9.69 9.62
N ALA A 229 -12.82 9.77 9.56
CA ALA A 229 -12.15 10.36 8.40
C ALA A 229 -12.40 9.55 7.12
N LEU A 230 -12.38 8.22 7.21
CA LEU A 230 -12.63 7.34 6.07
C LEU A 230 -14.10 7.35 5.63
N GLU A 231 -15.04 7.25 6.58
CA GLU A 231 -16.48 7.34 6.29
C GLU A 231 -16.84 8.67 5.63
N ARG A 232 -16.22 9.76 6.09
CA ARG A 232 -16.42 11.07 5.48
C ARG A 232 -15.84 11.15 4.08
N ARG A 233 -14.61 10.65 3.87
CA ARG A 233 -14.03 10.57 2.53
C ARG A 233 -14.95 9.82 1.57
N GLN A 234 -15.55 8.71 2.02
CA GLN A 234 -16.48 7.93 1.22
C GLN A 234 -17.76 8.70 0.88
N SER A 235 -18.36 9.41 1.84
CA SER A 235 -19.63 10.13 1.64
C SER A 235 -19.48 11.49 0.94
N GLU A 236 -18.40 12.22 1.19
CA GLU A 236 -18.15 13.56 0.64
C GLU A 236 -17.24 13.56 -0.60
N GLY A 237 -16.61 12.41 -0.91
CA GLY A 237 -15.63 12.27 -1.99
C GLY A 237 -14.28 12.93 -1.71
N LYS A 238 -14.05 13.45 -0.49
CA LYS A 238 -12.83 14.12 -0.07
C LYS A 238 -12.66 14.08 1.45
N PHE A 239 -11.43 14.25 1.91
CA PHE A 239 -11.17 14.48 3.32
C PHE A 239 -11.55 15.91 3.76
N SER A 240 -11.97 16.07 5.01
CA SER A 240 -12.26 17.39 5.60
C SER A 240 -12.01 17.44 7.12
N TRP A 241 -11.87 18.66 7.65
CA TRP A 241 -11.38 18.92 9.01
C TRP A 241 -12.47 18.96 10.10
N SER A 242 -13.73 18.75 9.76
CA SER A 242 -14.88 19.03 10.64
C SER A 242 -14.83 18.30 12.00
N ASN A 243 -14.19 17.13 12.09
CA ASN A 243 -14.07 16.32 13.32
C ASN A 243 -12.63 16.01 13.74
N ILE A 244 -11.63 16.61 13.08
CA ILE A 244 -10.22 16.52 13.46
C ILE A 244 -9.76 17.91 13.92
N LYS A 245 -10.50 18.44 14.89
CA LYS A 245 -10.14 19.64 15.62
C LYS A 245 -9.64 19.20 16.99
N SER A 246 -8.54 19.84 17.40
CA SER A 246 -7.84 19.67 18.67
C SER A 246 -8.78 19.60 19.86
#